data_AF-A0AA43EUI6-F1
#
_entry.id   AF-A0AA43EUI6-F1
#
_cell.length_a   1.000
_cell.length_b   1.000
_cell.length_c   1.000
_cell.angle_alpha   90.00
_cell.angle_beta   90.00
_cell.angle_gamma   90.00
#
_symmetry.space_group_name_H-M   'P 1'
#
loop_
_entity.id
_entity.type
_entity.pdbx_description
1 polymer ?
#
loop_
_entity_poly.entity_id
_entity_poly.type
_entity_poly.pdbx_seq_one_letter_code
_entity_poly.pdbx_strand_id
1 'polypeptide(L)' 'MRILVTNDDGIQSPGIAALAKALAAIGEVWIVAPDRERTAVAHAVTLHKPLRLHQLSSRTYAVNGTPVDCVNLALLK' A
#
# COMPACT_ATOMS: atom_id res chain seq x y z
N MET A 1 0.95 10.75 -15.82
CA MET A 1 1.65 10.68 -14.51
C MET A 1 1.25 9.38 -13.81
N ARG A 2 2.18 8.70 -13.12
CA ARG A 2 1.90 7.51 -12.29
C ARG A 2 2.01 7.90 -10.82
N ILE A 3 1.06 7.46 -10.00
CA ILE A 3 0.96 7.84 -8.59
C ILE A 3 0.81 6.57 -7.76
N LEU A 4 1.69 6.39 -6.77
CA LEU A 4 1.61 5.32 -5.79
C LEU A 4 0.99 5.86 -4.50
N VAL A 5 0.00 5.16 -3.97
CA VAL A 5 -0.68 5.48 -2.71
C VAL A 5 -0.51 4.31 -1.74
N THR A 6 -0.12 4.64 -0.51
CA THR A 6 0.01 3.72 0.63
C THR A 6 -0.55 4.40 1.90
N ASN A 7 -0.72 3.65 2.98
CA ASN A 7 -1.07 4.14 4.31
C ASN A 7 -0.60 3.16 5.40
N ASP A 8 -0.88 3.50 6.66
CA ASP A 8 -0.72 2.65 7.85
C ASP A 8 -2.05 2.10 8.39
N ASP A 9 -3.19 2.72 8.09
CA ASP A 9 -4.53 2.18 8.45
C ASP A 9 -4.88 0.86 7.74
N GLY A 10 -4.15 0.52 6.66
CA GLY A 10 -4.34 -0.68 5.86
C GLY A 10 -5.27 -0.50 4.65
N ILE A 11 -5.31 -1.54 3.82
CA ILE A 11 -5.92 -1.55 2.49
C ILE A 11 -7.45 -1.36 2.49
N GLN A 12 -8.10 -1.68 3.60
CA GLN A 12 -9.56 -1.54 3.77
C GLN A 12 -9.97 -0.17 4.32
N SER A 13 -9.01 0.72 4.64
CA SER A 13 -9.33 2.05 5.17
C SER A 13 -10.13 2.87 4.15
N PRO A 14 -11.21 3.56 4.57
CA PRO A 14 -11.96 4.43 3.67
C PRO A 14 -11.11 5.60 3.14
N GLY A 15 -10.09 6.04 3.90
CA GLY A 15 -9.22 7.15 3.54
C GLY A 15 -8.40 6.88 2.28
N ILE A 16 -7.81 5.69 2.16
CA ILE A 16 -6.97 5.35 0.98
C ILE A 16 -7.82 5.25 -0.29
N ALA A 17 -9.05 4.73 -0.18
CA ALA A 17 -9.99 4.68 -1.29
C ALA A 17 -10.43 6.08 -1.74
N ALA A 18 -10.72 6.97 -0.78
CA ALA A 18 -11.09 8.36 -1.07
C ALA A 18 -9.94 9.13 -1.75
N LEU A 19 -8.71 8.98 -1.24
CA LEU A 19 -7.53 9.61 -1.82
C LEU A 19 -7.25 9.10 -3.23
N ALA A 20 -7.29 7.78 -3.45
CA ALA A 20 -7.08 7.20 -4.76
C ALA A 20 -8.12 7.69 -5.79
N LYS A 21 -9.39 7.82 -5.37
CA LYS A 21 -10.46 8.37 -6.21
C LYS A 21 -10.20 9.82 -6.61
N ALA A 22 -9.74 10.66 -5.68
CA ALA A 22 -9.42 12.06 -5.97
C ALA A 22 -8.23 12.18 -6.93
N LEU A 23 -7.18 11.36 -6.73
CA LEU A 23 -5.97 11.37 -7.54
C LEU A 23 -6.16 10.80 -8.95
N ALA A 24 -7.19 9.98 -9.17
CA ALA A 24 -7.50 9.40 -10.48
C ALA A 24 -7.77 10.45 -11.57
N ALA A 25 -8.17 11.67 -11.19
CA ALA A 25 -8.37 12.77 -12.13
C ALA A 25 -7.06 13.33 -12.73
N ILE A 26 -5.92 13.10 -12.07
CA ILE A 26 -4.63 13.69 -12.46
C ILE A 26 -3.57 12.65 -12.86
N GLY A 27 -3.87 11.36 -12.71
CA GLY A 27 -2.92 10.32 -13.08
C GLY A 27 -3.41 8.89 -12.87
N GLU A 28 -2.56 7.97 -13.29
CA GLU A 28 -2.75 6.54 -13.07
C GLU A 28 -2.38 6.18 -11.62
N VAL A 29 -3.36 5.76 -10.84
CA VAL A 29 -3.20 5.46 -9.41
C VAL A 29 -2.97 3.98 -9.18
N TRP A 30 -1.94 3.68 -8.40
CA TRP A 30 -1.60 2.36 -7.86
C TRP A 30 -1.74 2.41 -6.34
N ILE A 31 -2.38 1.40 -5.76
CA ILE A 31 -2.55 1.26 -4.31
C ILE A 31 -1.77 0.03 -3.86
N VAL A 32 -0.82 0.22 -2.96
CA VAL A 32 -0.11 -0.87 -2.28
C VAL A 32 -0.06 -0.51 -0.80
N ALA A 33 -0.78 -1.27 0.03
CA ALA A 33 -0.93 -0.95 1.45
C ALA A 33 -0.93 -2.21 2.33
N PRO A 34 -0.74 -2.08 3.65
CA PRO A 34 -0.80 -3.21 4.57
C PRO A 34 -2.14 -3.96 4.53
N ASP A 35 -2.10 -5.27 4.76
CA ASP A 35 -3.29 -6.14 4.85
C ASP A 35 -4.23 -5.79 6.02
N ARG A 36 -3.72 -5.07 7.02
CA ARG A 36 -4.39 -4.63 8.24
C ARG A 36 -3.70 -3.37 8.77
N GLU A 37 -4.32 -2.70 9.74
CA GLU A 37 -3.71 -1.56 10.43
C GLU A 37 -2.32 -1.88 11.00
N ARG A 38 -1.41 -0.91 10.89
CA ARG A 38 -0.02 -0.96 11.39
C ARG A 38 0.28 0.27 12.26
N THR A 39 -0.26 0.30 13.47
CA THR A 39 0.02 1.36 14.44
C THR A 39 1.45 1.26 15.01
N ALA A 40 2.08 2.40 15.32
CA ALA A 40 3.36 2.49 16.03
C ALA A 40 4.55 1.73 15.41
N VAL A 41 4.53 1.49 14.10
CA VAL A 41 5.61 0.77 13.38
C VAL A 41 6.75 1.67 12.91
N ALA A 42 6.61 3.00 13.01
CA ALA A 42 7.58 3.98 12.51
C ALA A 42 8.07 3.64 11.09
N HIS A 43 9.38 3.61 10.86
CA HIS A 43 10.01 3.20 9.60
C HIS A 43 10.52 1.74 9.63
N ALA A 44 9.85 0.85 10.36
CA ALA A 44 10.24 -0.54 10.44
C ALA A 44 10.19 -1.23 9.06
N VAL A 45 11.08 -2.22 8.88
CA VAL A 45 11.14 -3.09 7.69
C VAL A 45 11.00 -4.53 8.15
N THR A 46 10.24 -5.33 7.40
CA THR A 46 10.05 -6.76 7.75
C THR A 46 11.23 -7.60 7.29
N LEU A 47 12.02 -8.11 8.24
CA LEU A 47 13.17 -8.99 7.97
C LEU A 47 13.02 -10.43 8.50
N HIS A 48 12.07 -10.65 9.42
CA HIS A 48 11.93 -11.91 10.17
C HIS A 48 10.96 -12.91 9.53
N LYS A 49 10.29 -12.54 8.43
CA LYS A 49 9.33 -13.39 7.71
C LYS A 49 9.27 -12.98 6.24
N PRO A 50 8.87 -13.87 5.33
CA PRO A 50 8.67 -13.50 3.94
C PRO A 50 7.51 -12.52 3.79
N LEU A 51 7.71 -11.53 2.92
CA LEU A 51 6.66 -10.63 2.46
C LEU A 51 5.84 -11.30 1.35
N ARG A 52 4.53 -11.10 1.40
CA ARG A 52 3.57 -11.59 0.41
C ARG A 52 2.75 -10.41 -0.12
N LEU A 53 2.65 -10.34 -1.44
CA LEU A 53 1.87 -9.35 -2.15
C LEU A 53 0.60 -10.02 -2.71
N HIS A 54 -0.55 -9.59 -2.22
CA HIS A 54 -1.86 -10.11 -2.61
C HIS A 54 -2.54 -9.14 -3.56
N GLN A 55 -2.78 -9.56 -4.79
CA GLN A 55 -3.51 -8.74 -5.76
C GLN A 55 -5.01 -8.78 -5.47
N LEU A 56 -5.60 -7.62 -5.22
CA LEU A 56 -7.04 -7.46 -4.99
C LEU A 56 -7.76 -6.97 -6.25
N SER A 57 -7.08 -6.15 -7.06
CA SER A 57 -7.59 -5.65 -8.34
C SER A 57 -6.42 -5.38 -9.30
N SER A 58 -6.70 -4.87 -10.51
CA SER A 58 -5.66 -4.53 -11.51
C SER A 58 -4.51 -3.69 -10.93
N ARG A 59 -4.80 -2.73 -10.04
CA ARG A 59 -3.81 -1.78 -9.48
C ARG A 59 -3.88 -1.66 -7.96
N THR A 60 -4.45 -2.65 -7.30
CA THR A 60 -4.64 -2.65 -5.84
C THR A 60 -4.04 -3.91 -5.24
N TYR A 61 -3.12 -3.74 -4.31
CA TYR A 61 -2.37 -4.82 -3.68
C TYR A 61 -2.32 -4.64 -2.16
N ALA A 62 -2.48 -5.75 -1.45
CA ALA A 62 -2.30 -5.84 0.00
C ALA A 62 -0.97 -6.54 0.35
N VAL A 63 -0.29 -6.07 1.38
CA VAL A 63 1.00 -6.63 1.82
C VAL A 63 0.93 -7.04 3.29
N ASN A 64 1.44 -8.23 3.63
CA ASN A 64 1.51 -8.72 5.02
C ASN A 64 2.65 -8.07 5.86
N GLY A 65 3.02 -6.83 5.55
CA GLY A 65 4.18 -6.10 6.07
C GLY A 65 3.82 -4.71 6.59
N THR A 66 4.84 -3.86 6.69
CA THR A 66 4.75 -2.44 7.11
C THR A 66 4.47 -1.52 5.92
N PRO A 67 4.11 -0.24 6.15
CA PRO A 67 4.00 0.75 5.07
C PRO A 67 5.30 0.92 4.26
N VAL A 68 6.47 0.83 4.91
CA VAL A 68 7.77 0.88 4.23
C VAL A 68 7.94 -0.33 3.29
N ASP A 69 7.58 -1.53 3.75
CA ASP A 69 7.59 -2.73 2.91
C ASP A 69 6.67 -2.59 1.70
N CYS A 70 5.50 -1.95 1.88
CA CYS A 70 4.55 -1.69 0.78
C CYS A 70 5.17 -0.83 -0.31
N VAL A 71 5.82 0.28 0.06
CA VAL A 71 6.50 1.17 -0.89
C VAL A 71 7.66 0.44 -1.57
N ASN A 72 8.49 -0.26 -0.81
CA ASN A 72 9.62 -1.00 -1.36
C ASN A 72 9.19 -2.05 -2.38
N LEU A 73 8.18 -2.87 -2.05
CA LEU A 73 7.66 -3.89 -2.97
C LEU A 73 6.97 -3.28 -4.20
N ALA A 74 6.31 -2.14 -4.05
CA ALA A 74 5.66 -1.46 -5.18
C ALA A 74 6.67 -0.96 -6.21
N LEU A 75 7.87 -0.57 -5.79
CA LEU A 75 8.93 -0.07 -6.67
C LEU A 75 9.81 -1.19 -7.26
N LEU A 76 9.90 -2.33 -6.57
CA LEU A 76 10.66 -3.50 -7.02
C LEU A 76 9.86 -4.41 -7.98
N LYS A 77 8.57 -4.14 -8.17
CA LYS A 77 7.66 -4.90 -9.05
C LYS A 77 7.53 -4.22 -10.40
#